data_AF-A0A2D1SRV0-F1
#
_entry.id   AF-A0A2D1SRV0-F1
#
_cell.length_a   1.000
_cell.length_b   1.000
_cell.length_c   1.000
_cell.angle_alpha   90.00
_cell.angle_beta   90.00
_cell.angle_gamma   90.00
#
_symmetry.space_group_name_H-M   'P 1'
#
loop_
_entity.id
_entity.type
_entity.pdbx_description
1 polymer ?
#
loop_
_entity_poly.entity_id
_entity_poly.type
_entity_poly.pdbx_seq_one_letter_code
_entity_poly.pdbx_strand_id
1 'polypeptide(L)'
;MQKNKYRIHSNALFEIAQSRAFTEKDNIEERFDETGKIKLVSDRAGADLLLFLVKTEDGLSYLVKWDDSEEFYKGFNMAWEEFLWCLDIINKPLEEAAKKAAIEAAEAAKKAAEEAALAATEEAAAEEQKSQPDEDKEDKEEVTN
;
A
#
# COMPACT_ATOMS: atom_id res chain seq x y z
N MET A 1 -13.52 -5.85 2.66
CA MET A 1 -13.62 -4.44 3.07
C MET A 1 -12.29 -3.76 2.80
N GLN A 2 -12.23 -2.81 1.87
CA GLN A 2 -11.06 -1.93 1.75
C GLN A 2 -10.85 -1.26 3.12
N LYS A 3 -9.67 -1.46 3.71
CA LYS A 3 -9.29 -0.74 4.93
C LYS A 3 -9.26 0.74 4.56
N ASN A 4 -10.01 1.59 5.27
CA ASN A 4 -10.01 3.04 5.07
C ASN A 4 -8.57 3.56 4.91
N LYS A 5 -8.32 4.54 4.04
CA LYS A 5 -6.96 5.06 3.79
C LYS A 5 -6.39 5.87 4.97
N TYR A 6 -7.15 5.98 6.06
CA TYR A 6 -6.84 6.72 7.28
C TYR A 6 -7.05 5.86 8.53
N ARG A 7 -6.49 6.31 9.66
CA ARG A 7 -6.61 5.74 11.00
C ARG A 7 -7.28 6.75 11.92
N ILE A 8 -8.37 6.33 12.57
CA ILE A 8 -9.01 7.07 13.66
C ILE A 8 -8.30 6.69 14.97
N HIS A 9 -7.92 7.69 15.77
CA HIS A 9 -7.20 7.49 17.03
C HIS A 9 -8.13 7.40 18.24
N SER A 10 -9.33 7.98 18.15
CA SER A 10 -10.38 7.83 19.15
C SER A 10 -11.75 7.84 18.49
N ASN A 11 -12.40 6.67 18.40
CA ASN A 11 -13.73 6.58 17.79
C ASN A 11 -14.75 7.46 18.51
N ALA A 12 -14.73 7.49 19.84
CA ALA A 12 -15.67 8.30 20.63
C ALA A 12 -15.55 9.80 20.30
N LEU A 13 -14.34 10.35 20.26
CA LEU A 13 -14.14 11.77 19.94
C LEU A 13 -14.47 12.05 18.47
N PHE A 14 -14.13 11.13 17.57
CA PHE A 14 -14.42 11.27 16.16
C PHE A 14 -15.93 11.26 15.85
N GLU A 15 -16.70 10.42 16.52
CA GLU A 15 -18.17 10.37 16.40
C GLU A 15 -18.83 11.61 17.00
N ILE A 16 -18.32 12.12 18.13
CA ILE A 16 -18.81 13.38 18.71
C ILE A 16 -18.54 14.53 17.73
N ALA A 17 -17.30 14.67 17.24
CA ALA A 17 -16.93 15.74 16.32
C ALA A 17 -17.79 15.79 15.05
N GLN A 18 -18.18 14.62 14.53
CA GLN A 18 -19.08 14.49 13.37
C GLN A 18 -20.52 14.90 13.68
N SER A 19 -21.00 14.65 14.89
CA SER A 19 -22.42 14.78 15.23
C SER A 19 -22.76 16.12 15.87
N ARG A 20 -21.85 16.72 16.64
CA ARG A 20 -22.09 17.97 17.38
C ARG A 20 -20.79 18.65 17.84
N ALA A 21 -20.92 19.86 18.37
CA ALA A 21 -19.85 20.52 19.10
C ALA A 21 -19.54 19.78 20.43
N PHE A 22 -18.29 19.86 20.85
CA PHE A 22 -17.83 19.37 22.16
C PHE A 22 -18.33 20.26 23.29
N THR A 23 -18.57 19.64 24.44
CA THR A 23 -19.06 20.27 25.67
C THR A 23 -18.21 19.82 26.84
N GLU A 24 -18.34 20.49 27.99
CA GLU A 24 -17.63 20.10 29.22
C GLU A 24 -17.89 18.64 29.62
N LYS A 25 -19.08 18.11 29.33
CA LYS A 25 -19.46 16.72 29.64
C LYS A 25 -18.65 15.67 28.88
N ASP A 26 -17.98 16.08 27.80
CA ASP A 26 -17.16 15.18 26.98
C ASP A 26 -15.78 14.93 27.61
N ASN A 27 -15.42 15.63 28.69
CA ASN A 27 -14.18 15.47 29.46
C ASN A 27 -12.91 15.42 28.57
N ILE A 28 -12.84 16.32 27.58
CA ILE A 28 -11.73 16.35 26.61
C ILE A 28 -10.51 17.13 27.12
N GLU A 29 -10.64 17.90 28.19
CA GLU A 29 -9.56 18.77 28.71
C GLU A 29 -8.30 17.95 29.08
N GLU A 30 -8.46 16.80 29.73
CA GLU A 30 -7.33 15.91 30.09
C GLU A 30 -6.75 15.14 28.90
N ARG A 31 -7.40 15.21 27.72
CA ARG A 31 -6.96 14.49 26.51
C ARG A 31 -6.00 15.32 25.67
N PHE A 32 -5.96 16.64 25.87
CA PHE A 32 -5.04 17.51 25.16
C PHE A 32 -3.59 17.17 25.54
N ASP A 33 -2.73 17.12 24.54
CA ASP A 33 -1.30 17.01 24.75
C ASP A 33 -0.70 18.33 25.26
N GLU A 34 0.61 18.33 25.53
CA GLU A 34 1.36 19.51 26.01
C GLU A 34 1.28 20.70 25.04
N THR A 35 0.92 20.46 23.77
CA THR A 35 0.76 21.48 22.73
C THR A 35 -0.69 21.93 22.54
N GLY A 36 -1.62 21.44 23.37
CA GLY A 36 -3.04 21.79 23.29
C GLY A 36 -3.76 21.14 22.10
N LYS A 37 -3.29 19.97 21.63
CA LYS A 37 -3.87 19.24 20.51
C LYS A 37 -4.35 17.85 20.91
N ILE A 38 -5.41 17.38 20.25
CA ILE A 38 -5.89 16.00 20.31
C ILE A 38 -5.92 15.46 18.90
N LYS A 39 -5.13 14.42 18.61
CA LYS A 39 -5.13 13.77 17.30
C LYS A 39 -6.41 12.96 17.12
N LEU A 40 -7.20 13.31 16.09
CA LEU A 40 -8.44 12.60 15.75
C LEU A 40 -8.16 11.54 14.68
N VAL A 41 -7.49 11.95 13.60
CA VAL A 41 -7.27 11.10 12.41
C VAL A 41 -5.84 11.29 11.88
N SER A 42 -5.27 10.23 11.34
CA SER A 42 -4.04 10.28 10.51
C SER A 42 -4.21 9.49 9.23
N ASP A 43 -3.39 9.76 8.23
CA ASP A 43 -3.30 8.87 7.07
C ASP A 43 -2.67 7.50 7.44
N ARG A 44 -2.79 6.53 6.53
CA ARG A 44 -2.10 5.22 6.61
C ARG A 44 -0.93 5.10 5.63
N ALA A 45 -0.77 6.08 4.74
CA ALA A 45 0.28 6.12 3.74
C ALA A 45 1.65 6.52 4.34
N GLY A 46 1.67 7.08 5.55
CA GLY A 46 2.86 7.62 6.20
C GLY A 46 3.25 9.01 5.68
N ALA A 47 2.29 9.79 5.20
CA ALA A 47 2.53 11.09 4.58
C ALA A 47 2.34 12.29 5.54
N ASP A 48 2.31 12.01 6.84
CA ASP A 48 2.13 13.00 7.91
C ASP A 48 0.88 13.88 7.76
N LEU A 49 -0.17 13.36 7.13
CA LEU A 49 -1.46 14.02 7.05
C LEU A 49 -2.26 13.72 8.33
N LEU A 50 -2.64 14.78 9.04
CA LEU A 50 -3.22 14.71 10.38
C LEU A 50 -4.42 15.66 10.52
N LEU A 51 -5.45 15.19 11.22
CA LEU A 51 -6.57 16.01 11.69
C LEU A 51 -6.57 16.03 13.22
N PHE A 52 -6.55 17.23 13.78
CA PHE A 52 -6.57 17.47 15.21
C PHE A 52 -7.80 18.27 15.66
N LEU A 53 -8.22 18.06 16.90
CA LEU A 53 -8.97 19.03 17.68
C LEU A 53 -7.97 19.88 18.46
N VAL A 54 -8.11 21.19 18.43
CA VAL A 54 -7.16 22.14 19.03
C VAL A 54 -7.88 23.20 19.85
N LYS A 55 -7.23 23.65 20.93
CA LYS A 55 -7.73 24.77 21.75
C LYS A 55 -7.13 26.08 21.22
N THR A 56 -8.00 27.01 20.86
CA THR A 56 -7.67 28.35 20.36
C THR A 56 -8.24 29.41 21.30
N GLU A 57 -7.85 30.67 21.13
CA GLU A 57 -8.40 31.79 21.92
C GLU A 57 -9.93 31.90 21.79
N ASP A 58 -10.47 31.59 20.60
CA ASP A 58 -11.90 31.61 20.29
C ASP A 58 -12.65 30.33 20.73
N GLY A 59 -11.97 29.39 21.38
CA GLY A 59 -12.52 28.09 21.78
C GLY A 59 -11.94 26.92 20.98
N LEU A 60 -12.76 25.89 20.74
CA LEU A 60 -12.31 24.69 20.05
C LEU A 60 -12.36 24.87 18.53
N SER A 61 -11.27 24.50 17.87
CA SER A 61 -11.16 24.47 16.40
C SER A 61 -10.58 23.14 15.93
N TYR A 62 -10.61 22.91 14.62
CA TYR A 62 -10.00 21.76 13.97
C TYR A 62 -8.77 22.22 13.20
N LEU A 63 -7.70 21.44 13.24
CA LEU A 63 -6.46 21.71 12.51
C LEU A 63 -6.20 20.55 11.56
N VAL A 64 -6.12 20.83 10.27
CA VAL A 64 -5.61 19.88 9.28
C VAL A 64 -4.16 20.24 9.00
N LYS A 65 -3.25 19.27 9.13
CA LYS A 65 -1.83 19.45 8.87
C LYS A 65 -1.38 18.46 7.81
N TRP A 66 -0.64 18.93 6.81
CA TRP A 66 -0.02 18.12 5.78
C TRP A 66 1.35 18.71 5.43
N ASP A 67 2.38 17.88 5.41
CA ASP A 67 3.75 18.32 5.09
C ASP A 67 4.20 19.53 5.95
N ASP A 68 4.52 20.67 5.31
CA ASP A 68 4.90 21.95 5.92
C ASP A 68 3.72 22.90 6.16
N SER A 69 2.52 22.51 5.73
CA SER A 69 1.32 23.33 5.69
C SER A 69 0.32 22.92 6.75
N GLU A 70 -0.44 23.90 7.25
CA GLU A 70 -1.52 23.67 8.20
C GLU A 70 -2.65 24.68 8.04
N GLU A 71 -3.88 24.24 8.26
CA GLU A 71 -5.07 25.09 8.15
C GLU A 71 -6.07 24.82 9.27
N PHE A 72 -6.67 25.91 9.77
CA PHE A 72 -7.61 25.89 10.89
C PHE A 72 -9.05 26.06 10.40
N TYR A 73 -9.96 25.26 10.97
CA TYR A 73 -11.38 25.27 10.64
C TYR A 73 -12.23 25.35 11.90
N LYS A 74 -13.32 26.12 11.83
CA LYS A 74 -14.29 26.21 12.94
C LYS A 74 -15.22 25.00 13.04
N GLY A 75 -15.40 24.26 11.94
CA GLY A 75 -16.36 23.15 11.86
C GLY A 75 -15.70 21.86 11.38
N PHE A 76 -16.13 20.73 11.96
CA PHE A 76 -15.59 19.42 11.62
C PHE A 76 -15.77 19.09 10.13
N ASN A 77 -16.92 19.38 9.53
CA ASN A 77 -17.19 19.02 8.14
C ASN A 77 -16.22 19.68 7.16
N MET A 78 -15.86 20.95 7.35
CA MET A 78 -14.87 21.63 6.49
C MET A 78 -13.49 21.01 6.65
N ALA A 79 -13.04 20.80 7.89
CA ALA A 79 -11.77 20.14 8.16
C ALA A 79 -11.73 18.71 7.61
N TRP A 80 -12.86 18.01 7.64
CA TRP A 80 -13.00 16.65 7.16
C TRP A 80 -12.95 16.57 5.63
N GLU A 81 -13.63 17.48 4.93
CA GLU A 81 -13.56 17.59 3.48
C GLU A 81 -12.13 17.89 3.02
N GLU A 82 -11.44 18.83 3.69
CA GLU A 82 -10.03 19.11 3.38
C GLU A 82 -9.16 17.89 3.62
N PHE A 83 -9.28 17.26 4.81
CA PHE A 83 -8.52 16.06 5.13
C PHE A 83 -8.72 14.96 4.08
N LEU A 84 -9.95 14.73 3.62
CA LEU A 84 -10.22 13.73 2.57
C LEU A 84 -9.63 14.14 1.21
N TRP A 85 -9.69 15.41 0.86
CA TRP A 85 -9.07 15.93 -0.36
C TRP A 85 -7.55 15.74 -0.35
N CYS A 86 -6.87 16.12 0.74
CA CYS A 86 -5.44 15.88 0.93
C CYS A 86 -5.13 14.37 0.87
N LEU A 87 -5.96 13.55 1.52
CA LEU A 87 -5.77 12.11 1.56
C LEU A 87 -5.80 11.49 0.16
N ASP A 88 -6.70 11.95 -0.72
CA ASP A 88 -6.76 11.47 -2.09
C ASP A 88 -5.56 11.91 -2.92
N ILE A 89 -5.03 13.12 -2.69
CA ILE A 89 -3.81 13.59 -3.36
C ILE A 89 -2.62 12.71 -2.99
N ILE A 90 -2.46 12.41 -1.71
CA ILE A 90 -1.34 11.61 -1.19
C ILE A 90 -1.43 10.16 -1.66
N ASN A 91 -2.62 9.57 -1.73
CA ASN A 91 -2.78 8.16 -2.06
C ASN A 91 -2.71 7.87 -3.57
N LYS A 92 -3.05 8.82 -4.44
CA LYS A 92 -3.03 8.61 -5.91
C LYS A 92 -1.66 8.13 -6.42
N PRO A 93 -0.54 8.79 -6.12
CA PRO A 93 0.79 8.33 -6.57
C PRO A 93 1.14 6.94 -6.04
N LEU A 94 0.77 6.63 -4.80
CA LEU A 94 1.05 5.34 -4.17
C LEU A 94 0.28 4.21 -4.85
N GLU A 95 -0.99 4.45 -5.20
CA GLU A 95 -1.80 3.48 -5.91
C GLU A 95 -1.31 3.25 -7.34
N GLU A 96 -0.88 4.30 -8.04
CA GLU A 96 -0.32 4.19 -9.39
C GLU A 96 1.03 3.46 -9.39
N ALA A 97 1.92 3.81 -8.44
CA ALA A 97 3.20 3.12 -8.28
C ALA A 97 2.99 1.64 -7.94
N ALA A 98 2.06 1.31 -7.04
CA ALA A 98 1.73 -0.07 -6.69
C ALA A 98 1.17 -0.86 -7.89
N LYS A 99 0.30 -0.25 -8.71
CA LYS A 99 -0.23 -0.88 -9.93
C LYS A 99 0.88 -1.14 -10.94
N LYS A 100 1.77 -0.16 -11.17
CA LYS A 100 2.90 -0.31 -12.08
C LYS A 100 3.85 -1.42 -11.62
N ALA A 101 4.22 -1.42 -10.35
CA ALA A 101 5.08 -2.46 -9.77
C ALA A 101 4.44 -3.85 -9.86
N ALA A 102 3.12 -3.97 -9.69
CA ALA A 102 2.41 -5.23 -9.84
C ALA A 102 2.43 -5.75 -11.29
N ILE A 103 2.29 -4.86 -12.27
CA ILE A 103 2.40 -5.23 -13.70
C ILE A 103 3.81 -5.69 -14.02
N GLU A 104 4.83 -4.92 -13.62
CA GLU A 104 6.24 -5.26 -13.84
C GLU A 104 6.61 -6.60 -13.17
N ALA A 105 6.13 -6.84 -11.95
CA ALA A 105 6.34 -8.11 -11.25
C ALA A 105 5.64 -9.28 -11.96
N ALA A 106 4.44 -9.08 -12.49
CA ALA A 106 3.72 -10.12 -13.24
C ALA A 106 4.41 -10.44 -14.57
N GLU A 107 4.91 -9.43 -15.28
CA GLU A 107 5.69 -9.62 -16.51
C GLU A 107 7.03 -10.33 -16.24
N ALA A 108 7.74 -9.93 -15.19
CA ALA A 108 8.97 -10.60 -14.76
C ALA A 108 8.73 -12.07 -14.38
N ALA A 109 7.65 -12.36 -13.65
CA ALA A 109 7.27 -13.73 -13.29
C ALA A 109 6.92 -14.56 -14.53
N LYS A 110 6.22 -13.98 -15.51
CA LYS A 110 5.91 -14.64 -16.78
C LYS A 110 7.18 -14.97 -17.57
N LYS A 111 8.10 -14.01 -17.68
CA LYS A 111 9.37 -14.20 -18.40
C LYS A 111 10.24 -15.27 -17.74
N ALA A 112 10.35 -15.25 -16.41
CA ALA A 112 11.09 -16.27 -15.66
C ALA A 112 10.48 -17.68 -15.83
N ALA A 113 9.14 -17.79 -15.88
CA ALA A 113 8.48 -19.06 -16.15
C ALA A 113 8.73 -19.58 -17.58
N GLU A 114 8.78 -18.68 -18.58
CA GLU A 114 9.07 -19.02 -19.97
C GLU A 114 10.54 -19.46 -20.16
N GLU A 115 11.48 -18.74 -19.56
CA GLU A 115 12.91 -19.12 -19.55
C GLU A 115 13.14 -20.48 -18.86
N ALA A 116 12.48 -20.72 -17.72
CA ALA A 116 12.56 -22.01 -17.03
C ALA A 116 11.96 -23.16 -17.85
N ALA A 117 10.87 -22.92 -18.58
CA ALA A 117 10.28 -23.91 -19.47
C ALA A 117 11.20 -24.25 -20.65
N LEU A 118 11.86 -23.24 -21.23
CA LEU A 118 12.80 -23.43 -22.33
C LEU A 118 14.04 -24.23 -21.89
N ALA A 119 14.61 -23.89 -20.73
CA ALA A 119 15.75 -24.62 -20.15
C ALA A 119 15.40 -26.10 -19.87
N ALA A 120 14.21 -26.37 -19.35
CA ALA A 120 13.75 -27.74 -19.10
C ALA A 120 13.59 -28.55 -20.41
N THR A 121 13.17 -27.91 -21.51
CA THR A 121 13.10 -28.57 -22.83
C THR A 121 14.47 -28.81 -23.44
N GLU A 122 15.45 -27.92 -23.23
CA GLU A 122 16.83 -28.11 -23.69
C GLU A 122 17.56 -29.22 -22.90
N GLU A 123 17.36 -29.31 -21.58
CA GLU A 123 17.90 -30.42 -20.78
C GLU A 123 17.32 -31.77 -21.21
N ALA A 124 16.01 -31.86 -21.47
CA ALA A 124 15.38 -33.09 -21.94
C ALA A 124 15.91 -33.54 -23.32
N ALA A 125 16.15 -32.59 -24.24
CA ALA A 125 16.72 -32.87 -25.56
C ALA A 125 18.19 -33.32 -25.48
N ALA A 126 18.97 -32.78 -24.54
CA ALA A 126 20.37 -33.17 -24.31
C ALA A 126 20.50 -34.56 -23.67
N GLU A 127 19.52 -34.99 -22.87
CA GLU A 127 19.48 -36.34 -22.29
C GLU A 127 19.13 -37.42 -23.32
N GLU A 128 18.22 -37.13 -24.27
CA GLU A 128 17.90 -38.04 -25.39
C GLU A 128 19.11 -38.29 -26.31
N GLN A 129 19.90 -37.26 -26.63
CA GLN A 129 21.08 -37.39 -27.50
C GLN A 129 22.24 -38.21 -26.90
N LYS A 130 22.29 -38.38 -25.58
CA LYS A 130 23.30 -39.25 -24.92
C LYS A 130 22.91 -40.74 -24.91
N SER A 131 21.71 -41.08 -25.36
CA SER A 131 21.18 -42.44 -25.29
C SER A 131 21.15 -43.20 -26.62
N GLN A 132 21.66 -42.62 -27.72
CA GLN A 132 21.92 -43.38 -28.94
C GLN A 132 23.19 -44.23 -28.76
N PRO A 133 23.09 -45.58 -28.75
CA PRO A 133 24.26 -46.43 -28.78
C PRO A 133 24.85 -46.40 -30.19
N ASP A 134 26.17 -46.23 -30.30
CA ASP A 134 26.94 -46.52 -31.50
C ASP A 134 26.72 -48.00 -31.90
N GLU A 135 25.81 -48.27 -32.83
CA GLU A 135 25.80 -49.54 -33.58
C GLU A 135 26.89 -49.46 -34.65
N ASP A 136 28.10 -49.89 -34.29
CA ASP A 136 29.19 -50.07 -35.23
C ASP A 136 29.80 -51.47 -35.03
N LYS A 137 29.77 -52.25 -36.12
CA LYS A 137 30.54 -53.47 -36.47
C LYS A 137 30.06 -54.86 -36.02
N GLU A 138 29.77 -55.69 -37.03
CA GLU A 138 30.14 -57.12 -37.26
C GLU A 138 29.10 -57.69 -38.27
N ASP A 139 29.38 -58.42 -39.36
CA ASP A 139 30.51 -59.26 -39.73
C ASP A 139 30.61 -59.41 -41.26
N LYS A 140 31.85 -59.55 -41.76
CA LYS A 140 32.14 -60.17 -43.05
C LYS A 140 32.31 -61.67 -42.82
N GLU A 141 31.48 -62.50 -43.42
CA GLU A 141 31.85 -63.90 -43.68
C GLU A 141 31.86 -64.17 -45.20
N GLU A 142 33.05 -64.46 -45.69
CA GLU A 142 33.31 -65.13 -46.95
C GLU A 142 32.69 -66.54 -46.91
N VAL A 143 31.86 -66.89 -47.88
CA VAL A 143 31.53 -68.29 -48.17
C VAL A 143 32.16 -68.65 -49.50
N THR A 144 33.24 -69.42 -49.41
CA THR A 144 33.81 -70.19 -50.53
C THR A 144 33.11 -71.54 -50.60
N ASN A 145 32.54 -71.85 -51.76
CA ASN A 145 32.65 -73.17 -52.41
C ASN A 145 32.18 -73.10 -53.86
#